data_AF-A0AAD4KLF4-F1
#
_entry.id   AF-A0AAD4KLF4-F1
#
_cell.length_a   1.000
_cell.length_b   1.000
_cell.length_c   1.000
_cell.angle_alpha   90.00
_cell.angle_beta   90.00
_cell.angle_gamma   90.00
#
_symmetry.space_group_name_H-M   'P 1'
#
loop_
_entity.id
_entity.type
_entity.pdbx_description
1 polymer ?
#
loop_
_entity_poly.entity_id
_entity_poly.type
_entity_poly.pdbx_seq_one_letter_code
_entity_poly.pdbx_strand_id
1 'polypeptide(L)'
;MAPHSEPETISKKKRLALALRIFAKLDFDEGVAGHITLRDSIDPTRFWVNPFGVDWQLLEASDLILVNKDGQVVDGDPCPYMIHHAVHTARPEINCRPLEIITQDACAFHNDIALYSAFRGIVLAADEGIAISRDLGQKKEALLQNHGLLTCGKTIKAAVWWSMSLEKGCHVQLLADAASGGRGEETVKVSDEDAAFTCKAVGTEKTGRYSAKPIFDMMEHESRMM
;
A
#
# COMPACT_ATOMS: atom_id res chain seq x y z
N MET A 1 -12.25 19.09 -24.35
CA MET A 1 -12.47 19.14 -22.89
C MET A 1 -11.12 19.17 -22.21
N ALA A 2 -10.81 20.25 -21.49
CA ALA A 2 -9.63 20.29 -20.63
C ALA A 2 -9.74 19.22 -19.52
N PRO A 3 -8.64 18.60 -19.07
CA PRO A 3 -8.70 17.69 -17.94
C PRO A 3 -9.17 18.48 -16.72
N HIS A 4 -10.25 18.03 -16.08
CA HIS A 4 -10.65 18.53 -14.77
C HIS A 4 -9.52 18.29 -13.78
N SER A 5 -8.68 19.30 -13.54
CA SER A 5 -7.85 19.36 -12.35
C SER A 5 -8.79 19.43 -11.14
N GLU A 6 -8.65 18.50 -10.19
CA GLU A 6 -9.29 18.63 -8.89
C GLU A 6 -8.88 20.00 -8.30
N PRO A 7 -9.80 20.78 -7.72
CA PRO A 7 -9.39 21.96 -6.96
C PRO A 7 -8.45 21.52 -5.84
N GLU A 8 -7.22 22.04 -5.83
CA GLU A 8 -6.21 21.79 -4.79
C GLU A 8 -6.56 22.57 -3.50
N THR A 9 -7.71 22.29 -2.88
CA THR A 9 -8.07 22.93 -1.61
C THR A 9 -7.22 22.43 -0.43
N ILE A 10 -6.53 21.29 -0.59
CA ILE A 10 -5.76 20.63 0.47
C ILE A 10 -4.36 20.31 -0.04
N SER A 11 -3.35 20.68 0.76
CA SER A 11 -1.95 20.48 0.43
C SER A 11 -1.60 18.99 0.34
N LYS A 12 -0.58 18.65 -0.47
CA LYS A 12 -0.13 17.25 -0.63
C LYS A 12 0.33 16.63 0.71
N LYS A 13 0.94 17.43 1.61
CA LYS A 13 1.27 17.02 2.99
C LYS A 13 0.02 16.66 3.79
N LYS A 14 -1.03 17.49 3.73
CA LYS A 14 -2.31 17.17 4.39
C LYS A 14 -2.93 15.88 3.84
N ARG A 15 -2.85 15.63 2.53
CA ARG A 15 -3.30 14.35 1.95
C ARG A 15 -2.48 13.16 2.45
N LEU A 16 -1.17 13.33 2.67
CA LEU A 16 -0.34 12.28 3.25
C LEU A 16 -0.74 11.98 4.70
N ALA A 17 -0.96 13.01 5.51
CA ALA A 17 -1.45 12.83 6.89
C ALA A 17 -2.82 12.11 6.92
N LEU A 18 -3.75 12.49 6.04
CA LEU A 18 -5.03 11.79 5.90
C LEU A 18 -4.87 10.33 5.47
N ALA A 19 -3.91 10.01 4.60
CA ALA A 19 -3.65 8.63 4.19
C ALA A 19 -3.22 7.75 5.37
N LEU A 20 -2.34 8.27 6.24
CA LEU A 20 -1.91 7.58 7.45
C LEU A 20 -3.09 7.36 8.42
N ARG A 21 -3.91 8.39 8.64
CA ARG A 21 -5.14 8.27 9.44
C ARG A 21 -6.14 7.26 8.87
N ILE A 22 -6.24 7.17 7.54
CA ILE A 22 -7.08 6.16 6.86
C ILE A 22 -6.56 4.76 7.17
N PHE A 23 -5.25 4.53 7.06
CA PHE A 23 -4.66 3.23 7.37
C PHE A 23 -4.92 2.85 8.84
N ALA A 24 -4.74 3.81 9.75
CA ALA A 24 -5.00 3.59 11.18
C ALA A 24 -6.48 3.28 11.48
N LYS A 25 -7.41 3.97 10.81
CA LYS A 25 -8.86 3.71 10.96
C LYS A 25 -9.27 2.34 10.43
N LEU A 26 -8.48 1.78 9.51
CA LEU A 26 -8.71 0.47 8.91
C LEU A 26 -7.91 -0.64 9.60
N ASP A 27 -7.24 -0.33 10.72
CA ASP A 27 -6.37 -1.23 11.48
C ASP A 27 -5.24 -1.83 10.60
N PHE A 28 -4.67 -1.02 9.70
CA PHE A 28 -3.54 -1.41 8.84
C PHE A 28 -2.16 -1.10 9.45
N ASP A 29 -2.12 -0.37 10.57
CA ASP A 29 -0.93 -0.10 11.35
C ASP A 29 -0.60 -1.25 12.31
N GLU A 30 0.69 -1.53 12.49
CA GLU A 30 1.19 -2.60 13.36
C GLU A 30 2.20 -1.99 14.34
N GLY A 31 1.69 -1.37 15.40
CA GLY A 31 2.51 -0.62 16.35
C GLY A 31 3.28 0.52 15.69
N VAL A 32 4.60 0.39 15.56
CA VAL A 32 5.46 1.40 14.93
C VAL A 32 5.86 1.07 13.49
N ALA A 33 5.30 -0.01 12.92
CA ALA A 33 5.58 -0.45 11.57
C ALA A 33 5.00 0.49 10.51
N GLY A 34 5.58 0.41 9.31
CA GLY A 34 4.99 0.97 8.11
C GLY A 34 5.31 2.44 7.89
N HIS A 35 5.19 2.84 6.64
CA HIS A 35 5.40 4.22 6.23
C HIS A 35 4.73 4.51 4.89
N ILE A 36 4.18 5.71 4.75
CA ILE A 36 3.70 6.23 3.46
C ILE A 36 4.61 7.40 3.07
N THR A 37 5.18 7.33 1.87
CA THR A 37 6.08 8.37 1.36
C THR A 37 5.44 9.18 0.23
N LEU A 38 5.68 10.49 0.22
CA LEU A 38 5.27 11.39 -0.86
C LEU A 38 6.50 12.15 -1.37
N ARG A 39 6.76 12.10 -2.69
CA ARG A 39 7.81 12.92 -3.31
C ARG A 39 7.53 14.41 -3.14
N ASP A 40 8.54 15.18 -2.74
CA ASP A 40 8.43 16.61 -2.58
C ASP A 40 8.19 17.34 -3.91
N SER A 41 7.41 18.43 -3.86
CA SER A 41 7.03 19.19 -5.06
C SER A 41 8.06 20.22 -5.52
N ILE A 42 9.04 20.56 -4.67
CA ILE A 42 10.10 21.53 -4.95
C ILE A 42 11.37 20.78 -5.34
N ASP A 43 11.81 19.84 -4.50
CA ASP A 43 12.99 19.01 -4.73
C ASP A 43 12.59 17.55 -4.95
N PRO A 44 12.59 17.06 -6.21
CA PRO A 44 12.15 15.69 -6.52
C PRO A 44 13.08 14.61 -5.95
N THR A 45 14.22 14.97 -5.38
CA THR A 45 15.14 14.05 -4.67
C THR A 45 14.78 13.87 -3.20
N ARG A 46 13.76 14.56 -2.69
CA ARG A 46 13.31 14.47 -1.29
C ARG A 46 11.91 13.88 -1.19
N PHE A 47 11.62 13.31 -0.03
CA PHE A 47 10.36 12.64 0.26
C PHE A 47 9.84 13.02 1.64
N TRP A 48 8.54 13.30 1.72
CA TRP A 48 7.81 13.44 2.97
C TRP A 48 7.40 12.05 3.48
N VAL A 49 7.55 11.79 4.77
CA VAL A 49 7.20 10.52 5.43
C VAL A 49 6.70 10.76 6.85
N ASN A 50 5.94 9.81 7.42
CA ASN A 50 5.56 9.84 8.83
C ASN A 50 6.78 9.73 9.75
N PRO A 51 6.81 10.47 10.87
CA PRO A 51 7.82 10.31 11.90
C PRO A 51 7.65 8.98 12.63
N PHE A 52 8.75 8.48 13.20
CA PHE A 52 8.73 7.24 13.96
C PHE A 52 7.99 7.39 15.30
N GLY A 53 7.26 6.35 15.70
CA GLY A 53 6.63 6.27 17.03
C GLY A 53 5.44 7.21 17.25
N VAL A 54 4.98 7.92 16.21
CA VAL A 54 3.77 8.73 16.25
C VAL A 54 2.59 7.91 15.77
N ASP A 55 1.54 7.86 16.59
CA ASP A 55 0.28 7.21 16.25
C ASP A 55 -0.34 7.86 15.01
N TRP A 56 -0.67 7.03 14.02
CA TRP A 56 -1.17 7.49 12.73
C TRP A 56 -2.56 8.13 12.81
N GLN A 57 -3.37 7.83 13.83
CA GLN A 57 -4.67 8.48 14.05
C GLN A 57 -4.49 9.94 14.47
N LEU A 58 -3.41 10.26 15.17
CA LEU A 58 -3.13 11.60 15.68
C LEU A 58 -2.33 12.46 14.69
N LEU A 59 -1.61 11.83 13.77
CA LEU A 59 -0.64 12.48 12.90
C LEU A 59 -1.21 13.64 12.07
N GLU A 60 -0.59 14.81 12.17
CA GLU A 60 -0.90 16.01 11.41
C GLU A 60 0.10 16.26 10.27
N ALA A 61 -0.26 17.15 9.35
CA ALA A 61 0.63 17.54 8.25
C ALA A 61 1.92 18.24 8.72
N SER A 62 1.91 18.85 9.90
CA SER A 62 3.09 19.45 10.54
C SER A 62 4.09 18.42 11.04
N ASP A 63 3.64 17.22 11.41
CA ASP A 63 4.49 16.17 11.99
C ASP A 63 5.31 15.42 10.94
N LEU A 64 4.91 15.53 9.67
CA LEU A 64 5.61 14.89 8.55
C LEU A 64 7.03 15.42 8.40
N ILE A 65 7.97 14.48 8.35
CA ILE A 65 9.41 14.74 8.21
C ILE A 65 9.84 14.67 6.75
N LEU A 66 10.91 15.39 6.40
CA LEU A 66 11.51 15.39 5.07
C LEU A 66 12.80 14.57 5.08
N VAL A 67 12.89 13.59 4.20
CA VAL A 67 14.10 12.77 4.02
C VAL A 67 14.72 13.04 2.65
N ASN A 68 16.05 12.97 2.57
CA ASN A 68 16.76 13.07 1.31
C ASN A 68 16.79 11.71 0.57
N LYS A 69 17.37 11.69 -0.63
CA LYS A 69 17.50 10.49 -1.47
C LYS A 69 18.28 9.34 -0.80
N ASP A 70 19.11 9.65 0.19
CA ASP A 70 19.97 8.70 0.90
C ASP A 70 19.29 8.18 2.18
N GLY A 71 18.01 8.52 2.40
CA GLY A 71 17.25 8.13 3.59
C GLY A 71 17.66 8.89 4.85
N GLN A 72 18.53 9.90 4.73
CA GLN A 72 18.92 10.72 5.86
C GLN A 72 17.81 11.71 6.16
N VAL A 73 17.45 11.77 7.44
CA VAL A 73 16.46 12.70 7.93
C VAL A 73 17.03 14.11 7.83
N VAL A 74 16.34 14.96 7.06
CA VAL A 74 16.69 16.38 6.94
C VAL A 74 16.09 17.16 8.12
N ASP A 75 15.05 16.61 8.78
CA ASP A 75 14.38 17.12 9.98
C ASP A 75 13.59 15.98 10.71
N GLY A 76 13.91 15.60 11.96
CA GLY A 76 13.31 14.47 12.73
C GLY A 76 14.26 13.30 13.12
N ASP A 77 13.72 12.20 13.71
CA ASP A 77 14.49 11.01 14.19
C ASP A 77 14.24 9.69 13.38
N PRO A 78 15.22 8.77 13.25
CA PRO A 78 15.15 7.52 12.44
C PRO A 78 14.55 6.26 13.13
N CYS A 79 14.20 5.22 12.35
CA CYS A 79 13.43 4.01 12.76
C CYS A 79 14.00 2.66 12.27
N PRO A 80 13.98 1.61 13.12
CA PRO A 80 13.95 0.19 12.69
C PRO A 80 12.86 -0.69 13.36
N TYR A 81 12.44 -1.76 12.67
CA TYR A 81 11.26 -2.59 12.98
C TYR A 81 11.61 -4.03 13.41
N MET A 82 11.08 -4.51 14.56
CA MET A 82 11.65 -5.64 15.33
C MET A 82 10.73 -6.86 15.60
N ILE A 83 9.50 -6.92 15.09
CA ILE A 83 8.53 -7.94 15.59
C ILE A 83 8.33 -9.14 14.63
N HIS A 84 8.53 -8.98 13.32
CA HIS A 84 8.17 -10.01 12.33
C HIS A 84 9.10 -11.24 12.31
N HIS A 85 10.33 -11.11 12.82
CA HIS A 85 11.32 -12.19 12.87
C HIS A 85 10.88 -13.39 13.73
N ALA A 86 10.16 -13.14 14.82
CA ALA A 86 9.78 -14.18 15.77
C ALA A 86 8.73 -15.17 15.21
N VAL A 87 7.78 -14.70 14.40
CA VAL A 87 6.68 -15.53 13.87
C VAL A 87 7.14 -16.36 12.66
N HIS A 88 7.93 -15.79 11.76
CA HIS A 88 8.40 -16.50 10.56
C HIS A 88 9.49 -17.53 10.84
N THR A 89 10.30 -17.33 11.90
CA THR A 89 11.26 -18.35 12.37
C THR A 89 10.54 -19.59 12.91
N ALA A 90 9.35 -19.41 13.50
CA ALA A 90 8.60 -20.50 14.10
C ALA A 90 7.81 -21.35 13.10
N ARG A 91 7.52 -20.85 11.89
CA ARG A 91 6.59 -21.47 10.91
C ARG A 91 7.06 -21.34 9.44
N PRO A 92 8.19 -21.96 9.04
CA PRO A 92 8.79 -21.81 7.71
C PRO A 92 7.98 -22.43 6.56
N GLU A 93 6.94 -23.21 6.84
CA GLU A 93 6.07 -23.82 5.84
C GLU A 93 5.00 -22.86 5.28
N ILE A 94 4.84 -21.67 5.86
CA ILE A 94 3.87 -20.66 5.43
C ILE A 94 4.50 -19.76 4.36
N ASN A 95 4.16 -20.01 3.09
CA ASN A 95 4.60 -19.21 1.95
C ASN A 95 3.55 -18.17 1.56
N CYS A 96 3.99 -16.96 1.20
CA CYS A 96 3.11 -15.95 0.61
C CYS A 96 2.70 -16.43 -0.78
N ARG A 97 1.41 -16.68 -0.99
CA ARG A 97 0.85 -17.01 -2.30
C ARG A 97 0.46 -15.73 -3.05
N PRO A 98 0.66 -15.66 -4.37
CA PRO A 98 0.14 -14.57 -5.18
C PRO A 98 -1.37 -14.40 -5.02
N LEU A 99 -1.86 -13.16 -5.13
CA LEU A 99 -3.28 -12.88 -5.16
C LEU A 99 -3.91 -13.56 -6.39
N GLU A 100 -4.90 -14.42 -6.15
CA GLU A 100 -5.65 -15.07 -7.22
C GLU A 100 -6.82 -14.18 -7.67
N ILE A 101 -7.06 -14.13 -8.99
CA ILE A 101 -8.12 -13.30 -9.57
C ILE A 101 -9.46 -14.05 -9.47
N ILE A 102 -10.05 -14.05 -8.28
CA ILE A 102 -11.32 -14.75 -7.97
C ILE A 102 -12.52 -13.80 -7.83
N THR A 103 -12.30 -12.48 -7.91
CA THR A 103 -13.35 -11.45 -7.87
C THR A 103 -13.13 -10.39 -8.94
N GLN A 104 -14.19 -9.63 -9.26
CA GLN A 104 -14.09 -8.48 -10.17
C GLN A 104 -13.10 -7.42 -9.64
N ASP A 105 -13.08 -7.19 -8.33
CA ASP A 105 -12.16 -6.22 -7.70
C ASP A 105 -10.71 -6.68 -7.83
N ALA A 106 -10.45 -7.99 -7.69
CA ALA A 106 -9.12 -8.56 -7.88
C ALA A 106 -8.61 -8.36 -9.32
N CYS A 107 -9.49 -8.24 -10.32
CA CYS A 107 -9.09 -7.95 -11.70
C CYS A 107 -8.32 -6.63 -11.83
N ALA A 108 -8.42 -5.69 -10.88
CA ALA A 108 -7.58 -4.49 -10.84
C ALA A 108 -6.08 -4.81 -10.82
N PHE A 109 -5.72 -6.01 -10.37
CA PHE A 109 -4.35 -6.47 -10.17
C PHE A 109 -3.90 -7.50 -11.20
N HIS A 110 -4.72 -7.79 -12.19
CA HIS A 110 -4.43 -8.81 -13.20
C HIS A 110 -3.10 -8.52 -13.92
N ASN A 111 -2.12 -9.43 -13.77
CA ASN A 111 -0.74 -9.32 -14.28
C ASN A 111 0.05 -8.10 -13.77
N ASP A 112 -0.39 -7.49 -12.66
CA ASP A 112 0.14 -6.21 -12.17
C ASP A 112 0.57 -6.25 -10.70
N ILE A 113 0.75 -7.45 -10.15
CA ILE A 113 1.43 -7.71 -8.86
C ILE A 113 2.78 -8.38 -9.11
N ALA A 114 3.84 -7.85 -8.49
CA ALA A 114 5.13 -8.51 -8.38
C ALA A 114 5.17 -9.42 -7.15
N LEU A 115 5.95 -10.49 -7.21
CA LEU A 115 6.30 -11.30 -6.04
C LEU A 115 7.79 -11.11 -5.75
N TYR A 116 8.11 -10.54 -4.59
CA TYR A 116 9.47 -10.50 -4.07
C TYR A 116 9.64 -11.62 -3.05
N SER A 117 10.36 -12.68 -3.42
CA SER A 117 10.51 -13.89 -2.61
C SER A 117 11.78 -13.92 -1.76
N ALA A 118 12.69 -12.95 -1.95
CA ALA A 118 13.97 -12.91 -1.27
C ALA A 118 13.87 -12.20 0.09
N PHE A 119 13.09 -12.75 1.03
CA PHE A 119 13.06 -12.23 2.40
C PHE A 119 14.46 -12.29 3.03
N ARG A 120 15.06 -11.13 3.33
CA ARG A 120 16.44 -11.02 3.84
C ARG A 120 16.53 -10.53 5.29
N GLY A 121 15.41 -10.48 6.00
CA GLY A 121 15.36 -9.92 7.35
C GLY A 121 15.15 -8.40 7.30
N ILE A 122 15.96 -7.64 8.04
CA ILE A 122 15.73 -6.20 8.19
C ILE A 122 16.16 -5.46 6.92
N VAL A 123 15.24 -4.67 6.35
CA VAL A 123 15.51 -3.70 5.27
C VAL A 123 16.29 -2.50 5.82
N LEU A 124 17.53 -2.71 6.26
CA LEU A 124 18.46 -1.63 6.64
C LEU A 124 19.42 -1.28 5.50
N ALA A 125 19.44 -2.10 4.44
CA ALA A 125 20.37 -1.95 3.33
C ALA A 125 19.65 -1.37 2.11
N ALA A 126 20.25 -0.34 1.51
CA ALA A 126 19.83 0.20 0.22
C ALA A 126 19.70 -0.90 -0.86
N ASP A 127 20.49 -1.97 -0.74
CA ASP A 127 20.46 -3.14 -1.63
C ASP A 127 19.11 -3.85 -1.68
N GLU A 128 18.38 -3.93 -0.55
CA GLU A 128 17.06 -4.56 -0.53
C GLU A 128 16.01 -3.67 -1.18
N GLY A 129 16.07 -2.35 -0.98
CA GLY A 129 15.25 -1.40 -1.72
C GLY A 129 15.46 -1.49 -3.24
N ILE A 130 16.72 -1.65 -3.67
CA ILE A 130 17.06 -1.87 -5.10
C ILE A 130 16.49 -3.19 -5.60
N ALA A 131 16.59 -4.27 -4.81
CA ALA A 131 16.07 -5.59 -5.19
C ALA A 131 14.55 -5.59 -5.32
N ILE A 132 13.84 -5.01 -4.35
CA ILE A 132 12.38 -4.86 -4.39
C ILE A 132 11.97 -4.00 -5.59
N SER A 133 12.66 -2.87 -5.82
CA SER A 133 12.38 -2.00 -6.97
C SER A 133 12.58 -2.71 -8.31
N ARG A 134 13.58 -3.58 -8.43
CA ARG A 134 13.83 -4.36 -9.64
C ARG A 134 12.70 -5.37 -9.88
N ASP A 135 12.26 -6.07 -8.85
CA ASP A 135 11.23 -7.10 -8.97
C ASP A 135 9.83 -6.48 -9.18
N LEU A 136 9.57 -5.30 -8.59
CA LEU A 136 8.38 -4.47 -8.83
C LEU A 136 8.28 -4.03 -10.30
N GLY A 137 9.39 -3.55 -10.88
CA GLY A 137 9.43 -3.08 -12.27
C GLY A 137 8.50 -1.90 -12.51
N GLN A 138 7.46 -2.09 -13.34
CA GLN A 138 6.43 -1.08 -13.63
C GLN A 138 5.06 -1.44 -13.06
N LYS A 139 5.01 -2.48 -12.23
CA LYS A 139 3.78 -2.90 -11.57
C LYS A 139 3.41 -1.93 -10.45
N LYS A 140 2.13 -1.83 -10.13
CA LYS A 140 1.69 -0.98 -9.00
C LYS A 140 1.81 -1.67 -7.65
N GLU A 141 1.92 -3.00 -7.57
CA GLU A 141 2.06 -3.68 -6.28
C GLU A 141 3.18 -4.73 -6.27
N ALA A 142 3.73 -4.95 -5.08
CA ALA A 142 4.57 -6.10 -4.77
C ALA A 142 4.09 -6.80 -3.49
N LEU A 143 3.93 -8.12 -3.58
CA LEU A 143 3.83 -9.00 -2.44
C LEU A 143 5.25 -9.31 -1.97
N LEU A 144 5.60 -8.83 -0.78
CA LEU A 144 6.87 -9.09 -0.15
C LEU A 144 6.71 -10.35 0.71
N GLN A 145 7.23 -11.47 0.22
CA GLN A 145 7.08 -12.77 0.89
C GLN A 145 7.55 -12.67 2.35
N ASN A 146 6.72 -13.13 3.29
CA ASN A 146 7.01 -13.09 4.73
C ASN A 146 7.22 -11.66 5.31
N HIS A 147 6.71 -10.63 4.63
CA HIS A 147 6.84 -9.24 5.06
C HIS A 147 5.49 -8.51 4.99
N GLY A 148 4.93 -8.33 3.80
CA GLY A 148 3.68 -7.58 3.64
C GLY A 148 3.45 -7.05 2.22
N LEU A 149 2.63 -6.01 2.13
CA LEU A 149 2.22 -5.39 0.87
C LEU A 149 3.02 -4.11 0.62
N LEU A 150 3.46 -3.91 -0.62
CA LEU A 150 3.97 -2.63 -1.10
C LEU A 150 3.13 -2.18 -2.29
N THR A 151 2.63 -0.95 -2.26
CA THR A 151 1.82 -0.39 -3.33
C THR A 151 2.33 0.98 -3.77
N CYS A 152 2.29 1.22 -5.08
CA CYS A 152 2.73 2.43 -5.74
C CYS A 152 1.56 3.05 -6.52
N GLY A 153 1.55 4.37 -6.62
CA GLY A 153 0.59 5.08 -7.46
C GLY A 153 1.13 6.44 -7.86
N LYS A 154 0.62 7.00 -8.96
CA LYS A 154 0.97 8.36 -9.38
C LYS A 154 0.41 9.43 -8.44
N THR A 155 -0.51 9.05 -7.55
CA THR A 155 -1.08 9.90 -6.51
C THR A 155 -1.21 9.13 -5.21
N ILE A 156 -1.20 9.84 -4.07
CA ILE A 156 -1.45 9.25 -2.75
C ILE A 156 -2.79 8.51 -2.74
N LYS A 157 -3.84 9.12 -3.31
CA LYS A 157 -5.18 8.52 -3.40
C LYS A 157 -5.14 7.16 -4.09
N ALA A 158 -4.49 7.09 -5.26
CA ALA A 158 -4.37 5.82 -5.99
C ALA A 158 -3.57 4.78 -5.19
N ALA A 159 -2.42 5.15 -4.62
CA ALA A 159 -1.61 4.25 -3.81
C ALA A 159 -2.39 3.68 -2.62
N VAL A 160 -3.09 4.53 -1.86
CA VAL A 160 -3.94 4.14 -0.73
C VAL A 160 -5.06 3.19 -1.16
N TRP A 161 -5.72 3.49 -2.29
CA TRP A 161 -6.76 2.60 -2.81
C TRP A 161 -6.21 1.22 -3.18
N TRP A 162 -5.04 1.17 -3.82
CA TRP A 162 -4.41 -0.12 -4.16
C TRP A 162 -4.08 -0.93 -2.91
N SER A 163 -3.55 -0.30 -1.85
CA SER A 163 -3.31 -1.01 -0.58
C SER A 163 -4.61 -1.56 0.01
N MET A 164 -5.64 -0.73 0.11
CA MET A 164 -6.96 -1.13 0.66
C MET A 164 -7.60 -2.26 -0.15
N SER A 165 -7.59 -2.14 -1.47
CA SER A 165 -8.19 -3.11 -2.37
C SER A 165 -7.40 -4.42 -2.39
N LEU A 166 -6.07 -4.37 -2.27
CA LEU A 166 -5.23 -5.56 -2.20
C LEU A 166 -5.40 -6.29 -0.87
N GLU A 167 -5.38 -5.58 0.24
CA GLU A 167 -5.65 -6.13 1.58
C GLU A 167 -7.02 -6.82 1.62
N LYS A 168 -8.04 -6.16 1.08
CA LYS A 168 -9.38 -6.77 0.94
C LYS A 168 -9.35 -8.01 0.07
N GLY A 169 -8.60 -7.99 -1.03
CA GLY A 169 -8.39 -9.14 -1.90
C GLY A 169 -7.76 -10.32 -1.17
N CYS A 170 -6.68 -10.08 -0.40
CA CYS A 170 -6.01 -11.09 0.42
C CYS A 170 -6.96 -11.69 1.46
N HIS A 171 -7.74 -10.85 2.15
CA HIS A 171 -8.74 -11.31 3.11
C HIS A 171 -9.81 -12.19 2.46
N VAL A 172 -10.35 -11.76 1.31
CA VAL A 172 -11.34 -12.54 0.56
C VAL A 172 -10.76 -13.88 0.11
N GLN A 173 -9.53 -13.89 -0.39
CA GLN A 173 -8.85 -15.11 -0.82
C GLN A 173 -8.67 -16.08 0.34
N LEU A 174 -8.18 -15.63 1.49
CA LEU A 174 -8.02 -16.49 2.68
C LEU A 174 -9.34 -17.14 3.11
N LEU A 175 -10.43 -16.36 3.13
CA LEU A 175 -11.77 -16.89 3.46
C LEU A 175 -12.29 -17.87 2.41
N ALA A 176 -12.13 -17.55 1.13
CA ALA A 176 -12.60 -18.38 0.02
C ALA A 176 -11.82 -19.69 -0.08
N ASP A 177 -10.51 -19.66 0.12
CA ASP A 177 -9.63 -20.83 0.14
C ASP A 177 -9.98 -21.74 1.32
N ALA A 178 -10.16 -21.16 2.52
CA ALA A 178 -10.57 -21.93 3.71
C ALA A 178 -11.94 -22.61 3.51
N ALA A 179 -12.92 -21.89 2.97
CA ALA A 179 -14.25 -22.42 2.74
C ALA A 179 -14.26 -23.52 1.67
N SER A 180 -13.51 -23.33 0.58
CA SER A 180 -13.40 -24.32 -0.51
C SER A 180 -12.62 -25.55 -0.05
N GLY A 181 -11.49 -25.36 0.64
CA GLY A 181 -10.68 -26.44 1.20
C GLY A 181 -11.46 -27.32 2.18
N GLY A 182 -12.36 -26.73 3.00
CA GLY A 182 -13.25 -27.48 3.88
C GLY A 182 -14.26 -28.38 3.17
N ARG A 183 -14.53 -28.15 1.88
CA ARG A 183 -15.37 -29.00 1.01
C ARG A 183 -14.58 -29.91 0.08
N GLY A 184 -13.24 -29.84 0.09
CA GLY A 184 -12.40 -30.52 -0.89
C GLY A 184 -12.47 -29.91 -2.29
N GLU A 185 -12.84 -28.64 -2.38
CA GLU A 185 -12.95 -27.87 -3.63
C GLU A 185 -11.86 -26.79 -3.71
N GLU A 186 -11.69 -26.21 -4.90
CA GLU A 186 -10.86 -25.03 -5.13
C GLU A 186 -11.72 -23.83 -5.53
N THR A 187 -11.22 -22.62 -5.33
CA THR A 187 -11.87 -21.40 -5.81
C THR A 187 -11.89 -21.34 -7.34
N VAL A 188 -12.97 -20.84 -7.92
CA VAL A 188 -13.07 -20.60 -9.37
C VAL A 188 -12.47 -19.24 -9.71
N LYS A 189 -11.46 -19.24 -10.60
CA LYS A 189 -10.82 -18.02 -11.09
C LYS A 189 -11.64 -17.36 -12.19
N VAL A 190 -11.61 -16.04 -12.25
CA VAL A 190 -12.04 -15.28 -13.42
C VAL A 190 -11.17 -15.70 -14.61
N SER A 191 -11.75 -15.82 -15.80
CA SER A 191 -10.99 -16.15 -17.00
C SER A 191 -9.93 -15.06 -17.27
N ASP A 192 -8.82 -15.43 -17.90
CA ASP A 192 -7.76 -14.48 -18.25
C ASP A 192 -8.29 -13.34 -19.14
N GLU A 193 -9.18 -13.67 -20.09
CA GLU A 193 -9.83 -12.71 -20.98
C GLU A 193 -10.71 -11.72 -20.21
N ASP A 194 -11.58 -12.22 -19.32
CA ASP A 194 -12.48 -11.37 -18.53
C ASP A 194 -11.69 -10.53 -17.51
N ALA A 195 -10.63 -11.10 -16.93
CA ALA A 195 -9.75 -10.41 -16.02
C ALA A 195 -9.01 -9.25 -16.73
N ALA A 196 -8.46 -9.51 -17.91
CA ALA A 196 -7.80 -8.49 -18.74
C ALA A 196 -8.79 -7.42 -19.22
N PHE A 197 -10.00 -7.80 -19.62
CA PHE A 197 -11.06 -6.86 -20.00
C PHE A 197 -11.45 -5.95 -18.83
N THR A 198 -11.68 -6.54 -17.66
CA THR A 198 -12.09 -5.83 -16.45
C THR A 198 -10.98 -4.92 -15.94
N CYS A 199 -9.73 -5.39 -15.97
CA CYS A 199 -8.54 -4.63 -15.56
C CYS A 199 -8.43 -3.29 -16.29
N LYS A 200 -8.76 -3.24 -17.60
CA LYS A 200 -8.78 -1.99 -18.38
C LYS A 200 -9.74 -0.94 -17.82
N ALA A 201 -10.80 -1.35 -17.12
CA ALA A 201 -11.75 -0.45 -16.47
C ALA A 201 -11.34 -0.13 -15.02
N VAL A 202 -11.01 -1.15 -14.23
CA VAL A 202 -10.86 -1.01 -12.77
C VAL A 202 -9.42 -0.82 -12.29
N GLY A 203 -8.42 -1.26 -13.07
CA GLY A 203 -7.00 -1.19 -12.72
C GLY A 203 -6.29 0.12 -13.09
N THR A 204 -7.02 1.13 -13.60
CA THR A 204 -6.39 2.39 -14.05
C THR A 204 -6.11 3.35 -12.89
N GLU A 205 -5.05 4.16 -13.02
CA GLU A 205 -4.74 5.26 -12.08
C GLU A 205 -5.92 6.22 -11.84
N LYS A 206 -6.71 6.50 -12.89
CA LYS A 206 -7.91 7.34 -12.77
C LYS A 206 -8.93 6.68 -11.86
N THR A 207 -9.16 5.37 -12.06
CA THR A 207 -10.09 4.60 -11.25
C THR A 207 -9.61 4.52 -9.81
N GLY A 208 -8.34 4.18 -9.57
CA GLY A 208 -7.78 4.12 -8.22
C GLY A 208 -7.91 5.43 -7.45
N ARG A 209 -7.61 6.57 -8.10
CA ARG A 209 -7.83 7.90 -7.48
C ARG A 209 -9.30 8.16 -7.15
N TYR A 210 -10.22 7.75 -8.03
CA TYR A 210 -11.65 8.01 -7.85
C TYR A 210 -12.25 7.10 -6.77
N SER A 211 -11.83 5.83 -6.72
CA SER A 211 -12.25 4.87 -5.71
C SER A 211 -11.77 5.24 -4.30
N ALA A 212 -10.62 5.90 -4.18
CA ALA A 212 -10.16 6.46 -2.91
C ALA A 212 -10.99 7.65 -2.41
N LYS A 213 -11.72 8.35 -3.31
CA LYS A 213 -12.36 9.63 -2.97
C LYS A 213 -13.29 9.53 -1.75
N PRO A 214 -14.20 8.54 -1.61
CA PRO A 214 -15.13 8.49 -0.50
C PRO A 214 -14.44 8.41 0.88
N ILE A 215 -13.37 7.62 0.99
CA ILE A 215 -12.66 7.46 2.28
C ILE A 215 -11.86 8.71 2.64
N PHE A 216 -11.27 9.39 1.64
CA PHE A 216 -10.62 10.68 1.85
C PHE A 216 -11.61 11.78 2.22
N ASP A 217 -12.75 11.88 1.53
CA ASP A 217 -13.79 12.86 1.85
C ASP A 217 -14.31 12.67 3.28
N MET A 218 -14.45 11.42 3.73
CA MET A 218 -14.85 11.12 5.09
C MET A 218 -13.76 11.47 6.11
N MET A 219 -12.52 11.08 5.87
CA MET A 219 -11.43 11.42 6.78
C MET A 219 -11.21 12.94 6.90
N GLU A 220 -11.39 13.68 5.80
CA GLU A 220 -11.39 15.15 5.81
C GLU A 220 -12.54 15.72 6.63
N HIS A 221 -13.74 15.13 6.55
CA HIS A 221 -14.89 15.56 7.34
C HIS A 221 -14.64 15.35 8.83
N GLU A 222 -14.18 14.17 9.24
CA GLU A 222 -13.86 13.86 10.64
C GLU A 222 -12.75 14.78 11.19
N SER A 223 -11.71 15.05 10.39
CA SER A 223 -10.59 15.91 10.81
C SER A 223 -10.97 17.38 11.00
N ARG A 224 -12.15 17.82 10.52
CA ARG A 224 -12.67 19.18 10.79
C ARG A 224 -13.51 19.25 12.07
N MET A 225 -13.87 18.11 12.62
CA MET A 225 -14.75 17.98 13.79
C MET A 225 -13.97 17.67 15.07
N MET A 226 -12.67 17.37 14.96
CA MET A 226 -11.70 17.30 16.05
C MET A 226 -11.20 18.70 16.40
#